data_AF-A0A5B9R386-F1
#
_entry.id   AF-A0A5B9R386-F1
#
_cell.length_a   1.000
_cell.length_b   1.000
_cell.length_c   1.000
_cell.angle_alpha   90.00
_cell.angle_beta   90.00
_cell.angle_gamma   90.00
#
_symmetry.space_group_name_H-M   'P 1'
#
loop_
_entity.id
_entity.type
_entity.pdbx_description
1 polymer ?
#
loop_
_entity_poly.entity_id
_entity_poly.type
_entity_poly.pdbx_seq_one_letter_code
_entity_poly.pdbx_strand_id
1 'polypeptide(L)'
;MSNESAFKRVARDVTDLFELQMQLFAVDSQEAMRRVVKAVVLISVAAVISLAVVITLVLAAGWGVHEFTEWPLSLSMLTAAGGALLLGGLLGWMGYAALQRALALLNEPKRELTENLRWLKATILAPETSPRNQLRRESFHSRFRVSADNF
;
A
#
# COMPACT_ATOMS: atom_id res chain seq x y z
N MET A 1 -28.67 -6.66 -39.99
CA MET A 1 -27.69 -7.70 -39.58
C MET A 1 -26.27 -7.11 -39.50
N SER A 2 -26.02 -6.10 -38.64
CA SER A 2 -24.73 -5.38 -38.59
C SER A 2 -24.20 -5.03 -37.18
N ASN A 3 -24.94 -5.35 -36.10
CA ASN A 3 -24.53 -4.98 -34.74
C ASN A 3 -23.57 -5.99 -34.07
N GLU A 4 -23.58 -7.26 -34.46
CA GLU A 4 -22.68 -8.27 -33.90
C GLU A 4 -21.19 -8.02 -34.21
N SER A 5 -20.88 -7.43 -35.37
CA SER A 5 -19.50 -7.18 -35.79
C SER A 5 -18.87 -6.00 -35.06
N ALA A 6 -19.64 -4.93 -34.83
CA ALA A 6 -19.19 -3.75 -34.10
C ALA A 6 -18.93 -4.07 -32.62
N PHE A 7 -19.82 -4.83 -31.98
CA PHE A 7 -19.66 -5.26 -30.59
C PHE A 7 -18.44 -6.18 -30.40
N LYS A 8 -18.26 -7.18 -31.28
CA LYS A 8 -17.07 -8.05 -31.25
C LYS A 8 -15.76 -7.28 -31.43
N ARG A 9 -15.77 -6.20 -32.22
CA ARG A 9 -14.59 -5.36 -32.45
C ARG A 9 -14.21 -4.56 -31.21
N VAL A 10 -15.19 -3.92 -30.58
CA VAL A 10 -14.96 -3.17 -29.32
C VAL A 10 -14.55 -4.10 -28.18
N ALA A 11 -15.16 -5.28 -28.06
CA ALA A 11 -14.77 -6.27 -27.06
C ALA A 11 -13.33 -6.74 -27.25
N ARG A 12 -12.87 -6.90 -28.49
CA ARG A 12 -11.47 -7.23 -28.80
C ARG A 12 -10.52 -6.10 -28.42
N ASP A 13 -10.83 -4.85 -28.80
CA ASP A 13 -9.99 -3.69 -28.48
C ASP A 13 -9.87 -3.47 -26.96
N VAL A 14 -10.95 -3.72 -26.20
CA VAL A 14 -10.95 -3.65 -24.73
C VAL A 14 -10.10 -4.78 -24.12
N THR A 15 -10.13 -5.98 -24.71
CA THR A 15 -9.34 -7.12 -24.23
C THR A 15 -7.85 -6.89 -24.50
N ASP A 16 -7.49 -6.39 -25.68
CA ASP A 16 -6.11 -6.01 -26.03
C ASP A 16 -5.56 -4.91 -25.10
N LEU A 17 -6.38 -3.89 -24.82
CA LEU A 17 -6.01 -2.84 -23.86
C LEU A 17 -5.83 -3.37 -22.44
N PHE A 18 -6.64 -4.36 -22.03
CA PHE A 18 -6.51 -4.99 -20.72
C PHE A 18 -5.23 -5.85 -20.63
N GLU A 19 -4.88 -6.55 -21.70
CA GLU A 19 -3.64 -7.33 -21.77
C GLU A 19 -2.41 -6.43 -21.67
N LEU A 20 -2.40 -5.30 -22.37
CA LEU A 20 -1.35 -4.29 -22.26
C LEU A 20 -1.23 -3.69 -20.84
N GLN A 21 -2.37 -3.37 -20.19
CA GLN A 21 -2.38 -2.86 -18.82
C GLN A 21 -1.88 -3.91 -17.81
N MET A 22 -2.22 -5.19 -18.02
CA MET A 22 -1.72 -6.30 -17.19
C MET A 22 -0.22 -6.52 -17.36
N GLN A 23 0.32 -6.37 -18.58
CA GLN A 23 1.76 -6.44 -18.83
C GLN A 23 2.51 -5.30 -18.11
N LEU A 24 1.97 -4.08 -18.15
CA LEU A 24 2.56 -2.94 -17.43
C LEU A 24 2.50 -3.14 -15.92
N PHE A 25 1.35 -3.58 -15.39
CA PHE A 25 1.17 -3.88 -13.97
C PHE A 25 2.12 -4.98 -13.47
N ALA A 26 2.36 -6.01 -14.29
CA ALA A 26 3.28 -7.09 -13.96
C ALA A 26 4.73 -6.60 -13.85
N VAL A 27 5.17 -5.76 -14.79
CA VAL A 27 6.52 -5.15 -14.78
C VAL A 27 6.68 -4.21 -13.58
N ASP A 28 5.71 -3.34 -13.33
CA ASP A 28 5.71 -2.42 -12.19
C ASP A 28 5.70 -3.16 -10.85
N SER A 29 4.94 -4.25 -10.76
CA SER A 29 4.90 -5.12 -9.58
C SER A 29 6.23 -5.80 -9.31
N GLN A 30 6.94 -6.22 -10.36
CA GLN A 30 8.25 -6.87 -10.22
C GLN A 30 9.32 -5.88 -9.72
N GLU A 31 9.30 -4.65 -10.23
CA GLU A 31 10.20 -3.60 -9.73
C GLU A 31 9.87 -3.20 -8.28
N ALA A 32 8.58 -3.03 -7.97
CA ALA A 32 8.12 -2.76 -6.61
C ALA A 32 8.51 -3.87 -5.65
N MET A 33 8.31 -5.13 -6.02
CA MET A 33 8.68 -6.30 -5.21
C MET A 33 10.19 -6.32 -4.95
N ARG A 34 11.02 -6.05 -5.96
CA ARG A 34 12.48 -6.02 -5.79
C ARG A 34 12.92 -4.93 -4.79
N ARG A 35 12.27 -3.76 -4.82
CA ARG A 35 12.52 -2.68 -3.86
C ARG A 35 12.09 -3.06 -2.45
N VAL A 36 10.93 -3.71 -2.32
CA VAL A 36 10.43 -4.23 -1.03
C VAL A 36 11.38 -5.27 -0.45
N VAL A 37 11.81 -6.25 -1.24
CA VAL A 37 12.77 -7.28 -0.79
C VAL A 37 14.07 -6.65 -0.30
N LYS A 38 14.63 -5.69 -1.07
CA LYS A 38 15.83 -4.97 -0.65
C LYS A 38 15.64 -4.23 0.68
N ALA A 39 14.50 -3.54 0.84
CA ALA A 39 14.17 -2.84 2.08
C ALA A 39 14.04 -3.81 3.26
N VAL A 40 13.35 -4.93 3.07
CA VAL A 40 13.16 -5.96 4.11
C VAL A 40 14.51 -6.53 4.55
N VAL A 41 15.40 -6.86 3.62
CA VAL A 41 16.74 -7.37 3.95
C VAL A 41 17.54 -6.34 4.76
N LEU A 42 17.56 -5.08 4.32
CA LEU A 42 18.28 -4.01 5.03
C LEU A 42 17.71 -3.77 6.44
N ILE A 43 16.38 -3.73 6.58
CA ILE A 43 15.72 -3.57 7.88
C ILE A 43 16.04 -4.75 8.78
N SER A 44 16.05 -5.98 8.24
CA SER A 44 16.36 -7.19 9.00
C SER A 44 17.79 -7.16 9.53
N VAL A 45 18.76 -6.82 8.68
CA VAL A 45 20.17 -6.68 9.08
C VAL A 45 20.34 -5.57 10.13
N ALA A 46 19.73 -4.41 9.91
CA ALA A 46 19.78 -3.30 10.86
C ALA A 46 19.16 -3.68 12.21
N ALA A 47 18.06 -4.45 12.22
CA ALA A 47 17.40 -4.91 13.43
C ALA A 47 18.31 -5.88 14.24
N VAL A 48 18.96 -6.83 13.57
CA VAL A 48 19.90 -7.77 14.22
C VAL A 48 21.08 -7.02 14.83
N ILE A 49 21.69 -6.09 14.08
CA ILE A 49 22.82 -5.28 14.58
C ILE A 49 22.37 -4.42 15.77
N SER A 50 21.22 -3.75 15.65
CA SER A 50 20.69 -2.90 16.72
C SER A 50 20.43 -3.71 17.99
N LEU A 51 19.90 -4.93 17.87
CA LEU A 51 19.67 -5.81 19.01
C LEU A 51 20.99 -6.16 19.72
N ALA A 52 22.02 -6.53 18.96
CA ALA A 52 23.34 -6.85 19.53
C ALA A 52 23.97 -5.64 20.25
N VAL A 53 23.86 -4.45 19.65
CA VAL A 53 24.34 -3.20 20.25
C VAL A 53 23.58 -2.88 21.53
N VAL A 54 22.26 -2.99 21.53
CA VAL A 54 21.43 -2.75 22.73
C VAL A 54 21.81 -3.68 23.86
N ILE A 55 21.95 -4.99 23.60
CA ILE A 55 22.39 -5.96 24.63
C ILE A 55 23.74 -5.56 25.20
N THR A 56 24.70 -5.23 24.33
CA THR A 56 26.05 -4.83 24.75
C THR A 56 26.04 -3.55 25.58
N LEU A 57 25.23 -2.56 25.20
CA LEU A 57 25.07 -1.30 25.95
C LEU A 57 24.43 -1.53 27.31
N VAL A 58 23.44 -2.41 27.42
CA VAL A 58 22.81 -2.75 28.72
C VAL A 58 23.82 -3.41 29.64
N LEU A 59 24.64 -4.33 29.13
CA LEU A 59 25.71 -4.95 29.91
C LEU A 59 26.76 -3.92 30.35
N ALA A 60 27.22 -3.07 29.44
CA ALA A 60 28.18 -2.01 29.75
C ALA A 60 27.63 -1.03 30.79
N ALA A 61 26.37 -0.63 30.67
CA ALA A 61 25.70 0.22 31.65
C ALA A 61 25.59 -0.46 33.02
N GLY A 62 25.22 -1.74 33.07
CA GLY A 62 25.16 -2.50 34.31
C GLY A 62 26.52 -2.62 35.01
N TRP A 63 27.59 -2.84 34.26
CA TRP A 63 28.95 -2.83 34.77
C TRP A 63 29.37 -1.44 35.27
N GLY A 64 29.07 -0.39 34.51
CA GLY A 64 29.37 0.99 34.93
C GLY A 64 28.65 1.36 36.23
N VAL A 65 27.37 1.02 36.37
CA VAL A 65 26.62 1.27 37.63
C VAL A 65 27.28 0.52 38.79
N HIS A 66 27.68 -0.74 38.60
CA HIS A 66 28.41 -1.50 39.63
C HIS A 66 29.68 -0.79 40.10
N GLU A 67 30.50 -0.31 39.16
CA GLU A 67 31.78 0.33 39.47
C GLU A 67 31.61 1.70 40.15
N PHE A 68 30.64 2.52 39.73
CA PHE A 68 30.44 3.85 40.29
C PHE A 68 29.68 3.87 41.63
N THR A 69 28.84 2.88 41.88
CA THR A 69 27.96 2.86 43.07
C THR A 69 28.39 1.84 44.12
N GLU A 70 29.37 0.98 43.80
CA GLU A 70 29.78 -0.18 44.61
C GLU A 70 28.62 -1.14 44.95
N TRP A 71 27.52 -1.07 44.21
CA TRP A 71 26.36 -1.93 44.42
C TRP A 71 26.66 -3.38 44.05
N PRO A 72 25.94 -4.37 44.62
CA PRO A 72 25.99 -5.74 44.12
C PRO A 72 25.72 -5.81 42.62
N LEU A 73 26.53 -6.60 41.88
CA LEU A 73 26.43 -6.75 40.42
C LEU A 73 25.00 -7.07 39.96
N SER A 74 24.28 -7.89 40.73
CA SER A 74 22.89 -8.26 40.45
C SER A 74 21.95 -7.05 40.44
N LEU A 75 22.08 -6.13 41.40
CA LEU A 75 21.26 -4.91 41.48
C LEU A 75 21.60 -3.95 40.34
N SER A 76 22.89 -3.77 40.05
CA SER A 76 23.34 -2.92 38.95
C SER A 76 22.82 -3.40 37.59
N MET A 77 22.92 -4.70 37.31
CA MET A 77 22.39 -5.31 36.08
C MET A 77 20.87 -5.18 35.99
N LEU A 78 20.15 -5.41 37.10
CA LEU A 78 18.70 -5.27 37.15
C LEU A 78 18.24 -3.84 36.89
N THR A 79 18.94 -2.84 37.45
CA THR A 79 18.62 -1.43 37.20
C THR A 79 18.88 -1.01 35.76
N ALA A 80 20.00 -1.43 35.16
CA ALA A 80 20.30 -1.16 33.76
C ALA A 80 19.28 -1.82 32.82
N ALA A 81 18.93 -3.08 33.07
CA ALA A 81 17.90 -3.78 32.31
C ALA A 81 16.52 -3.13 32.47
N GLY A 82 16.14 -2.73 33.69
CA GLY A 82 14.90 -2.02 33.98
C GLY A 82 14.81 -0.68 33.26
N GLY A 83 15.89 0.12 33.29
CA GLY A 83 15.96 1.39 32.56
C GLY A 83 15.86 1.20 31.04
N ALA A 84 16.56 0.21 30.49
CA ALA A 84 16.49 -0.11 29.07
C ALA A 84 15.11 -0.61 28.63
N LEU A 85 14.44 -1.42 29.46
CA LEU A 85 13.06 -1.87 29.22
C LEU A 85 12.08 -0.71 29.22
N LEU A 86 12.21 0.24 30.15
CA LEU A 86 11.35 1.42 30.20
C LEU A 86 11.54 2.29 28.96
N LEU A 87 12.80 2.57 28.60
CA LEU A 87 13.12 3.36 27.40
C LEU A 87 12.66 2.66 26.12
N GLY A 88 12.98 1.37 25.98
CA GLY A 88 12.57 0.56 24.84
C GLY A 88 11.05 0.42 24.73
N GLY A 89 10.36 0.27 25.86
CA GLY A 89 8.89 0.25 25.93
C GLY A 89 8.28 1.56 25.48
N LEU A 90 8.82 2.71 25.89
CA LEU A 90 8.35 4.03 25.48
C LEU A 90 8.54 4.24 23.96
N LEU A 91 9.74 3.95 23.45
CA LEU A 91 10.03 4.05 22.02
C LEU A 91 9.17 3.09 21.19
N GLY A 92 8.99 1.86 21.67
CA GLY A 92 8.13 0.86 21.06
C GLY A 92 6.66 1.30 21.01
N TRP A 93 6.16 1.90 22.09
CA TRP A 93 4.82 2.47 22.15
C TRP A 93 4.64 3.62 21.15
N MET A 94 5.60 4.56 21.10
CA MET A 94 5.58 5.66 20.13
C MET A 94 5.61 5.15 18.68
N GLY A 95 6.47 4.17 18.40
CA GLY A 95 6.55 3.53 17.09
C GLY A 95 5.26 2.80 16.69
N TYR A 96 4.67 2.06 17.62
CA TYR A 96 3.39 1.39 17.42
C TYR A 96 2.27 2.39 17.13
N ALA A 97 2.20 3.50 17.88
CA ALA A 97 1.22 4.56 17.65
C ALA A 97 1.41 5.22 16.27
N ALA A 98 2.66 5.46 15.84
CA ALA A 98 2.96 5.98 14.51
C ALA A 98 2.57 4.99 13.40
N LEU A 99 2.86 3.69 13.57
CA LEU A 99 2.49 2.65 12.63
C LEU A 99 0.98 2.54 12.47
N GLN A 100 0.22 2.57 13.57
CA GLN A 100 -1.25 2.55 13.54
C GLN A 100 -1.81 3.73 12.74
N ARG A 101 -1.23 4.94 12.89
CA ARG A 101 -1.62 6.11 12.09
C ARG A 101 -1.32 5.90 10.60
N ALA A 102 -0.17 5.34 10.26
CA ALA A 102 0.19 5.06 8.87
C ALA A 102 -0.74 3.99 8.25
N LEU A 103 -1.07 2.94 9.01
CA LEU A 103 -2.01 1.90 8.56
C LEU A 103 -3.44 2.44 8.40
N ALA A 104 -3.86 3.39 9.22
CA ALA A 104 -5.16 4.04 9.08
C ALA A 104 -5.30 4.78 7.73
N LEU A 105 -4.20 5.37 7.21
CA LEU A 105 -4.17 5.99 5.88
C LEU A 105 -4.34 4.98 4.74
N LEU A 106 -4.05 3.69 4.96
CA LEU A 106 -4.21 2.63 3.95
C LEU A 106 -5.67 2.15 3.82
N ASN A 107 -6.60 2.65 4.63
CA ASN A 107 -8.02 2.29 4.50
C ASN A 107 -8.71 2.98 3.32
N GLU A 108 -8.34 4.22 2.99
CA GLU A 108 -8.90 4.94 1.84
C GLU A 108 -8.53 4.26 0.50
N PRO A 109 -7.24 3.91 0.24
CA PRO A 109 -6.85 3.22 -1.00
C PRO A 109 -7.48 1.84 -1.17
N LYS A 110 -7.72 1.10 -0.08
CA LYS A 110 -8.42 -0.20 -0.13
C LYS A 110 -9.88 -0.04 -0.57
N ARG A 111 -10.55 1.02 -0.10
CA ARG A 111 -11.93 1.31 -0.51
C ARG A 111 -11.99 1.68 -1.99
N GLU A 112 -11.10 2.56 -2.44
CA GLU A 112 -11.00 2.96 -3.85
C GLU A 112 -10.65 1.77 -4.76
N LEU A 113 -9.72 0.90 -4.35
CA LEU A 113 -9.36 -0.30 -5.10
C LEU A 113 -10.55 -1.26 -5.25
N THR A 114 -11.32 -1.45 -4.18
CA THR A 114 -12.50 -2.33 -4.17
C THR A 114 -13.61 -1.76 -5.06
N GLU A 115 -13.81 -0.44 -5.04
CA GLU A 115 -14.78 0.25 -5.87
C GLU A 115 -14.39 0.22 -7.35
N ASN A 116 -13.11 0.44 -7.66
CA ASN A 116 -12.56 0.33 -9.00
C ASN A 116 -12.68 -1.10 -9.55
N LEU A 117 -12.41 -2.12 -8.74
CA LEU A 117 -12.62 -3.54 -9.09
C LEU A 117 -14.10 -3.85 -9.35
N ARG A 118 -15.01 -3.28 -8.56
CA ARG A 118 -16.45 -3.45 -8.75
C ARG A 118 -16.93 -2.79 -10.04
N TRP A 119 -16.46 -1.59 -10.35
CA TRP A 119 -16.75 -0.90 -11.62
C TRP A 119 -16.18 -1.66 -12.82
N LEU A 120 -14.95 -2.16 -12.73
CA LEU A 120 -14.32 -2.97 -13.77
C LEU A 120 -15.14 -4.25 -14.03
N LYS A 121 -15.53 -4.96 -12.96
CA LYS A 121 -16.36 -6.16 -13.06
C LYS A 121 -17.72 -5.88 -13.70
N ALA A 122 -18.39 -4.79 -13.31
CA ALA A 122 -19.67 -4.37 -13.90
C ALA A 122 -19.55 -3.97 -15.38
N THR A 123 -18.44 -3.31 -15.75
CA THR A 123 -18.20 -2.89 -17.14
C THR A 123 -17.93 -4.10 -18.06
N ILE A 124 -17.25 -5.13 -17.56
CA ILE A 124 -16.96 -6.36 -18.32
C ILE A 124 -18.21 -7.25 -18.45
N LEU A 125 -19.02 -7.38 -17.39
CA LEU A 125 -20.21 -8.26 -17.39
C LEU A 125 -21.43 -7.64 -18.09
N ALA A 126 -21.59 -6.31 -18.08
CA ALA A 126 -22.79 -5.65 -18.61
C ALA A 126 -22.50 -4.22 -19.15
N PRO A 127 -21.77 -4.08 -20.27
CA PRO A 127 -21.34 -2.79 -20.82
C PRO A 127 -22.50 -1.84 -21.21
N GLU A 128 -23.71 -2.37 -21.45
CA GLU A 128 -24.91 -1.60 -21.81
C GLU A 128 -25.61 -0.92 -20.60
N THR A 129 -25.34 -1.39 -19.37
CA THR A 129 -26.05 -0.94 -18.13
C THR A 129 -25.24 0.02 -17.27
N SER A 130 -24.00 0.32 -17.65
CA SER A 130 -23.15 1.26 -16.93
C SER A 130 -23.70 2.69 -17.03
N PRO A 131 -24.02 3.37 -15.91
CA PRO A 131 -24.55 4.75 -15.92
C PRO A 131 -23.64 5.75 -16.64
N ARG A 132 -22.31 5.49 -16.59
CA ARG A 132 -21.29 6.33 -17.23
C ARG A 132 -21.28 6.19 -18.77
N ASN A 133 -21.75 5.04 -19.29
CA ASN A 133 -21.84 4.78 -20.72
C ASN A 133 -23.15 5.35 -21.32
N GLN A 134 -24.21 5.44 -20.51
CA GLN A 134 -25.48 6.06 -20.89
C GLN A 134 -25.33 7.58 -21.08
N LEU A 135 -24.62 8.26 -20.18
CA LEU A 135 -24.33 9.71 -20.28
C LEU A 135 -23.57 10.09 -21.56
N ARG A 136 -22.72 9.22 -22.09
CA ARG A 136 -21.97 9.50 -23.32
C ARG A 136 -22.81 9.33 -24.58
N ARG A 137 -23.76 8.39 -24.60
CA ARG A 137 -24.64 8.12 -25.77
C ARG A 137 -25.60 9.28 -26.05
N GLU A 138 -26.04 10.03 -25.03
CA GLU A 138 -26.98 11.16 -25.22
C GLU A 138 -26.32 12.39 -25.88
N SER A 139 -25.01 12.60 -25.67
CA SER A 139 -24.30 13.79 -26.14
C SER A 139 -24.04 13.86 -27.66
N PHE A 140 -24.25 12.77 -28.40
CA PHE A 140 -24.02 12.71 -29.85
C PHE A 140 -25.27 12.97 -30.69
N HIS A 141 -26.48 12.82 -30.14
CA HIS A 141 -27.72 12.99 -30.91
C HIS A 141 -28.28 14.42 -30.92
N SER A 142 -27.79 15.33 -30.07
CA SER A 142 -28.29 16.70 -29.99
C SER A 142 -27.61 17.68 -30.96
N ARG A 143 -26.47 17.34 -31.57
CA ARG A 143 -25.74 18.26 -32.46
C ARG A 143 -26.16 18.25 -33.94
N PHE A 144 -27.02 17.33 -34.36
CA PHE A 144 -27.39 17.18 -35.79
C PHE A 144 -28.86 17.46 -36.09
N ARG A 145 -29.62 18.07 -35.16
CA ARG A 145 -31.07 18.29 -35.32
C ARG A 145 -31.50 19.76 -35.38
N VAL A 146 -30.58 20.68 -35.66
CA VAL A 146 -30.89 22.11 -35.84
C VAL A 146 -30.45 22.52 -37.24
N SER A 147 -31.41 22.99 -38.06
CA SER A 147 -31.31 23.48 -39.46
C SER A 147 -31.84 22.56 -40.58
N ALA A 148 -33.07 22.07 -40.45
CA ALA A 148 -33.86 21.63 -41.62
C ALA A 148 -35.22 22.35 -41.76
N ASP A 149 -35.56 23.26 -40.85
CA ASP A 149 -36.81 24.02 -40.88
C ASP A 149 -36.49 25.51 -41.02
N ASN A 150 -36.25 25.95 -42.26
CA ASN A 150 -36.34 27.35 -42.72
C ASN A 150 -36.21 27.34 -44.25
N PHE A 151 -37.30 26.96 -44.92
CA PHE A 151 -37.59 27.33 -46.31
C PHE A 151 -39.00 27.90 -46.34
#